data_AF-F7WCQ9-F1
#
_entry.id   AF-F7WCQ9-F1
#
_cell.length_a   1.000
_cell.length_b   1.000
_cell.length_c   1.000
_cell.angle_alpha   90.00
_cell.angle_beta   90.00
_cell.angle_gamma   90.00
#
_symmetry.space_group_name_H-M   'P 1'
#
loop_
_entity.id
_entity.type
_entity.pdbx_description
1 polymer ?
#
loop_
_entity_poly.entity_id
_entity_poly.type
_entity_poly.pdbx_seq_one_letter_code
_entity_poly.pdbx_strand_id
1 'polypeptide(L)'
;MSAFLNNLLNRPNVIITSRPYAKPPTRLDLELETIGFYPKQVKDYIKMAFKDRQTADCAQSFLESRSFIQGLMRIPVQLDALCFAWDNKNVNDSSKLDTVTDVYRAIDQSLWKKDIPRLEKKHDGKLITAARIQRADRTEVENHVLKEILFLESLAFTGLQNDTIEFESAHLGQISNRFAHGISPTMTVPCLSFLRTSDSSAEFSNKTYHFLHLTYQEYFAARYFVRQWEANKPLEYLALNGQKNENPTIIEAIQFLGKNKYTARYDILWRFVAGLLDAKGKAEKFFQAIEDQTA
;
A
#
# COMPACT_ATOMS: atom_id res chain seq x y z
N MET A 1 -4.28 27.56 -15.46
CA MET A 1 -4.15 27.00 -14.10
C MET A 1 -3.49 27.99 -13.12
N SER A 2 -2.47 28.76 -13.51
CA SER A 2 -1.77 29.72 -12.62
C SER A 2 -2.64 30.87 -12.09
N ALA A 3 -3.52 31.46 -12.89
CA ALA A 3 -4.35 32.59 -12.46
C ALA A 3 -5.35 32.23 -11.34
N PHE A 4 -5.92 31.02 -11.40
CA PHE A 4 -6.85 30.52 -10.38
C PHE A 4 -6.12 30.25 -9.06
N LEU A 5 -4.97 29.55 -9.12
CA LEU A 5 -4.14 29.32 -7.94
C LEU A 5 -3.69 30.65 -7.31
N ASN A 6 -3.25 31.62 -8.11
CA ASN A 6 -2.89 32.94 -7.63
C ASN A 6 -4.07 33.66 -6.96
N ASN A 7 -5.29 33.51 -7.48
CA ASN A 7 -6.48 34.08 -6.84
C ASN A 7 -6.78 33.45 -5.47
N LEU A 8 -6.61 32.12 -5.35
CA LEU A 8 -6.75 31.41 -4.08
C LEU A 8 -5.66 31.81 -3.08
N LEU A 9 -4.41 31.93 -3.53
CA LEU A 9 -3.28 32.33 -2.71
C LEU A 9 -3.35 33.80 -2.26
N ASN A 10 -4.08 34.64 -2.99
CA ASN A 10 -4.31 36.06 -2.63
C ASN A 10 -5.46 36.26 -1.60
N ARG A 11 -5.99 35.18 -1.01
CA ARG A 11 -6.97 35.29 0.08
C ARG A 11 -6.26 35.66 1.39
N PRO A 12 -6.95 36.34 2.32
CA PRO A 12 -6.31 36.84 3.55
C PRO A 12 -5.77 35.72 4.44
N ASN A 13 -6.39 34.54 4.43
CA ASN A 13 -5.94 33.37 5.15
C ASN A 13 -6.02 32.15 4.24
N VAL A 14 -4.90 31.45 4.04
CA VAL A 14 -4.82 30.26 3.20
C VAL A 14 -4.07 29.17 3.97
N ILE A 15 -4.68 27.99 4.08
CA ILE A 15 -4.01 26.79 4.59
C ILE A 15 -3.68 25.91 3.40
N ILE A 16 -2.39 25.64 3.20
CA ILE A 16 -1.88 24.78 2.14
C ILE A 16 -1.37 23.52 2.79
N THR A 17 -1.86 22.37 2.35
CA THR A 17 -1.28 21.07 2.72
C THR A 17 -0.53 20.53 1.52
N SER A 18 0.66 19.99 1.76
CA SER A 18 1.56 19.52 0.72
C SER A 18 2.45 18.41 1.25
N ARG A 19 3.07 17.66 0.34
CA ARG A 19 4.11 16.69 0.69
C ARG A 19 5.47 17.40 0.84
N PRO A 20 6.43 16.84 1.60
CA PRO A 20 7.73 17.47 1.83
C PRO A 20 8.52 17.79 0.56
N TYR A 21 8.35 17.01 -0.51
CA TYR A 21 9.10 17.16 -1.77
C TYR A 21 8.43 18.11 -2.78
N ALA A 22 7.19 18.53 -2.52
CA ALA A 22 6.52 19.45 -3.42
C ALA A 22 7.06 20.87 -3.17
N LYS A 23 7.33 21.61 -4.25
CA LYS A 23 7.85 22.97 -4.15
C LYS A 23 6.78 23.89 -3.53
N PRO A 24 6.99 24.42 -2.31
CA PRO A 24 6.03 25.32 -1.71
C PRO A 24 6.00 26.65 -2.48
N PRO A 25 4.89 27.42 -2.40
CA PRO A 25 4.87 28.80 -2.86
C PRO A 25 5.95 29.64 -2.16
N THR A 26 6.46 30.67 -2.85
CA THR A 26 7.61 31.46 -2.40
C THR A 26 7.32 32.45 -1.25
N ARG A 27 6.09 32.50 -0.73
CA ARG A 27 5.66 33.40 0.35
C ARG A 27 4.71 32.69 1.31
N LEU A 28 5.27 32.05 2.33
CA LEU A 28 4.52 31.45 3.43
C LEU A 28 4.85 32.18 4.72
N ASP A 29 3.84 32.58 5.48
CA ASP A 29 4.03 33.22 6.79
C ASP A 29 4.40 32.19 7.87
N LEU A 30 3.91 30.96 7.72
CA LEU A 30 4.14 29.84 8.63
C LEU A 30 4.20 28.52 7.85
N GLU A 31 5.24 27.74 8.10
CA GLU A 31 5.39 26.38 7.60
C GLU A 31 5.37 25.41 8.79
N LEU A 32 4.51 24.39 8.73
CA LEU A 32 4.35 23.38 9.77
C LEU A 32 4.51 22.00 9.16
N GLU A 33 5.30 21.16 9.82
CA GLU A 33 5.46 19.75 9.44
C GLU A 33 4.56 18.85 10.29
N THR A 34 3.81 17.96 9.61
CA THR A 34 3.04 16.92 10.31
C THR A 34 3.93 15.72 10.58
N ILE A 35 4.35 15.54 11.84
CA ILE A 35 5.29 14.47 12.25
C ILE A 35 4.60 13.21 12.82
N GLY A 36 3.29 13.06 12.62
CA GLY A 36 2.50 11.95 13.15
C GLY A 36 2.29 11.99 14.67
N PHE A 37 1.85 10.87 15.23
CA PHE A 37 1.59 10.72 16.66
C PHE A 37 2.88 10.67 17.49
N TYR A 38 2.85 11.35 18.63
CA TYR A 38 3.81 11.17 19.70
C TYR A 38 3.57 9.85 20.44
N PRO A 39 4.57 9.29 21.16
CA PRO A 39 4.42 8.03 21.89
C PRO A 39 3.20 7.97 22.82
N LYS A 40 2.87 9.07 23.50
CA LYS A 40 1.65 9.15 24.33
C LYS A 40 0.37 9.06 23.50
N GLN A 41 0.31 9.74 22.36
CA GLN A 41 -0.86 9.71 21.46
C GLN A 41 -1.06 8.33 20.84
N VAL A 42 0.02 7.59 20.55
CA VAL A 42 -0.07 6.18 20.12
C VAL A 42 -0.77 5.33 21.21
N LYS A 43 -0.36 5.48 22.48
CA LYS A 43 -0.99 4.78 23.61
C LYS A 43 -2.46 5.17 23.78
N ASP A 44 -2.76 6.46 23.71
CA ASP A 44 -4.13 6.97 23.85
C ASP A 44 -5.03 6.46 22.71
N TYR A 45 -4.50 6.40 21.48
CA TYR A 45 -5.20 5.85 20.33
C TYR A 45 -5.49 4.35 20.47
N ILE A 46 -4.50 3.55 20.91
CA ILE A 46 -4.68 2.10 21.14
C ILE A 46 -5.80 1.86 22.15
N LYS A 47 -5.79 2.57 23.28
CA LYS A 47 -6.84 2.47 24.30
C LYS A 47 -8.22 2.85 23.79
N MET A 48 -8.29 3.81 22.87
CA MET A 48 -9.54 4.21 22.22
C MET A 48 -10.00 3.17 21.18
N ALA A 49 -9.07 2.57 20.43
CA ALA A 49 -9.37 1.67 19.32
C ALA A 49 -9.93 0.31 19.79
N PHE A 50 -9.50 -0.18 20.95
CA PHE A 50 -9.93 -1.48 21.47
C PHE A 50 -11.00 -1.34 22.56
N LYS A 51 -12.06 -2.15 22.46
CA LYS A 51 -13.06 -2.27 23.53
C LYS A 51 -12.56 -3.12 24.69
N ASP A 52 -11.78 -4.16 24.38
CA ASP A 52 -11.19 -5.05 25.38
C ASP A 52 -9.83 -4.51 25.85
N ARG A 53 -9.71 -4.28 27.16
CA ARG A 53 -8.51 -3.69 27.76
C ARG A 53 -7.31 -4.62 27.67
N GLN A 54 -7.51 -5.94 27.80
CA GLN A 54 -6.41 -6.89 27.72
C GLN A 54 -5.80 -6.90 26.32
N THR A 55 -6.62 -6.85 25.28
CA THR A 55 -6.17 -6.74 23.88
C THR A 55 -5.39 -5.43 23.65
N ALA A 56 -5.87 -4.31 24.20
CA ALA A 56 -5.17 -3.03 24.15
C ALA A 56 -3.79 -3.10 24.82
N ASP A 57 -3.71 -3.69 26.02
CA ASP A 57 -2.46 -3.83 26.77
C ASP A 57 -1.46 -4.74 26.03
N CYS A 58 -1.93 -5.81 25.39
CA CYS A 58 -1.11 -6.67 24.53
C CYS A 58 -0.55 -5.93 23.31
N ALA A 59 -1.41 -5.19 22.59
CA ALA A 59 -0.99 -4.41 21.41
C ALA A 59 0.01 -3.31 21.80
N GLN A 60 -0.21 -2.65 22.94
CA GLN A 60 0.72 -1.66 23.47
C GLN A 60 2.08 -2.29 23.82
N SER A 61 2.07 -3.41 24.55
CA SER A 61 3.31 -4.13 24.94
C SER A 61 4.10 -4.58 23.73
N PHE A 62 3.43 -5.05 22.68
CA PHE A 62 4.05 -5.40 21.41
C PHE A 62 4.82 -4.23 20.80
N LEU A 63 4.21 -3.05 20.68
CA LEU A 63 4.88 -1.88 20.11
C LEU A 63 6.02 -1.39 20.99
N GLU A 64 5.85 -1.40 22.31
CA GLU A 64 6.91 -1.01 23.25
C GLU A 64 8.13 -1.92 23.17
N SER A 65 7.94 -3.21 22.88
CA SER A 65 9.04 -4.17 22.68
C SER A 65 9.78 -4.03 21.34
N ARG A 66 9.24 -3.27 20.38
CA ARG A 66 9.75 -3.20 18.99
C ARG A 66 9.82 -1.76 18.49
N SER A 67 10.90 -1.07 18.87
CA SER A 67 11.13 0.36 18.60
C SER A 67 10.98 0.75 17.12
N PHE A 68 11.43 -0.11 16.19
CA PHE A 68 11.32 0.16 14.75
C PHE A 68 9.86 0.15 14.28
N ILE A 69 9.08 -0.86 14.69
CA ILE A 69 7.65 -0.95 14.36
C ILE A 69 6.88 0.20 15.04
N GLN A 70 7.23 0.53 16.28
CA GLN A 70 6.66 1.67 17.00
C GLN A 70 6.87 2.99 16.25
N GLY A 71 8.06 3.20 15.67
CA GLY A 71 8.37 4.38 14.86
C GLY A 71 7.44 4.51 13.64
N LEU A 72 7.15 3.39 12.97
CA LEU A 72 6.23 3.35 11.84
C LEU A 72 4.78 3.61 12.26
N MET A 73 4.35 3.01 13.37
CA MET A 73 3.00 3.19 13.94
C MET A 73 2.75 4.59 14.53
N ARG A 74 3.69 5.53 14.39
CA ARG A 74 3.41 6.97 14.58
C ARG A 74 2.53 7.53 13.46
N ILE A 75 2.47 6.89 12.30
CA ILE A 75 1.60 7.30 11.20
C ILE A 75 0.17 6.82 11.52
N PRO A 76 -0.81 7.73 11.73
CA PRO A 76 -2.13 7.35 12.26
C PRO A 76 -2.86 6.26 11.46
N VAL A 77 -2.84 6.33 10.13
CA VAL A 77 -3.51 5.34 9.26
C VAL A 77 -2.87 3.95 9.33
N GLN A 78 -1.57 3.86 9.65
CA GLN A 78 -0.90 2.58 9.83
C GLN A 78 -1.22 1.98 11.21
N LEU A 79 -1.27 2.83 12.24
CA LEU A 79 -1.70 2.40 13.58
C LEU A 79 -3.14 1.90 13.59
N ASP A 80 -4.06 2.61 12.93
CA ASP A 80 -5.45 2.18 12.76
C ASP A 80 -5.54 0.80 12.10
N ALA A 81 -4.81 0.61 10.99
CA ALA A 81 -4.79 -0.65 10.27
C ALA A 81 -4.19 -1.80 11.10
N LEU A 82 -3.15 -1.54 11.90
CA LEU A 82 -2.62 -2.51 12.85
C LEU A 82 -3.66 -2.86 13.92
N CYS A 83 -4.35 -1.87 14.50
CA CYS A 83 -5.39 -2.10 15.51
C CYS A 83 -6.52 -2.97 14.94
N PHE A 84 -6.96 -2.67 13.71
CA PHE A 84 -7.93 -3.48 12.99
C PHE A 84 -7.46 -4.93 12.76
N ALA A 85 -6.20 -5.12 12.38
CA ALA A 85 -5.64 -6.46 12.16
C ALA A 85 -5.54 -7.27 13.45
N TRP A 86 -5.23 -6.58 14.55
CA TRP A 86 -5.13 -7.15 15.89
C TRP A 86 -6.49 -7.64 16.41
N ASP A 87 -7.52 -6.81 16.28
CA ASP A 87 -8.89 -7.15 16.72
C ASP A 87 -9.46 -8.36 15.94
N ASN A 88 -9.08 -8.47 14.67
CA ASN A 88 -9.40 -9.63 13.83
C ASN A 88 -8.53 -10.86 14.10
N LYS A 89 -7.76 -10.90 15.20
CA LYS A 89 -7.01 -12.09 15.62
C LYS A 89 -5.99 -12.61 14.59
N ASN A 90 -5.65 -11.82 13.58
CA ASN A 90 -4.60 -12.17 12.61
C ASN A 90 -3.20 -11.88 13.17
N VAL A 91 -3.13 -11.22 14.33
CA VAL A 91 -1.92 -10.92 15.09
C VAL A 91 -1.83 -11.77 16.38
N ASN A 92 -2.60 -12.87 16.46
CA ASN A 92 -2.69 -13.71 17.67
C ASN A 92 -1.33 -14.21 18.20
N ASP A 93 -0.31 -14.31 17.35
CA ASP A 93 1.04 -14.66 17.74
C ASP A 93 1.97 -13.47 17.48
N SER A 94 1.94 -12.49 18.39
CA SER A 94 2.78 -11.29 18.30
C SER A 94 4.29 -11.59 18.25
N SER A 95 4.71 -12.82 18.59
CA SER A 95 6.09 -13.29 18.45
C SER A 95 6.51 -13.54 16.99
N LYS A 96 5.56 -13.59 16.06
CA LYS A 96 5.80 -13.77 14.61
C LYS A 96 5.85 -12.46 13.81
N LEU A 97 5.63 -11.31 14.47
CA LEU A 97 5.65 -10.00 13.82
C LEU A 97 6.94 -9.25 14.18
N ASP A 98 8.06 -9.74 13.68
CA ASP A 98 9.37 -9.16 14.00
C ASP A 98 9.81 -8.11 12.97
N THR A 99 9.24 -8.14 11.76
CA THR A 99 9.54 -7.14 10.72
C THR A 99 8.34 -6.27 10.39
N VAL A 100 8.61 -5.09 9.82
CA VAL A 100 7.57 -4.24 9.23
C VAL A 100 6.82 -4.97 8.12
N THR A 101 7.51 -5.81 7.35
CA THR A 101 6.87 -6.63 6.32
C THR A 101 5.86 -7.60 6.94
N ASP A 102 6.16 -8.23 8.06
CA ASP A 102 5.22 -9.13 8.75
C ASP A 102 3.98 -8.40 9.25
N VAL A 103 4.15 -7.18 9.79
CA VAL A 103 3.02 -6.32 10.18
C VAL A 103 2.13 -6.02 8.97
N TYR A 104 2.71 -5.59 7.84
CA TYR A 104 1.95 -5.32 6.62
C TYR A 104 1.26 -6.57 6.09
N ARG A 105 1.95 -7.72 6.16
CA ARG A 105 1.41 -9.03 5.79
C ARG A 105 0.20 -9.44 6.63
N ALA A 106 0.19 -9.14 7.93
CA ALA A 106 -0.95 -9.41 8.81
C ALA A 106 -2.11 -8.43 8.57
N ILE A 107 -1.81 -7.16 8.33
CA ILE A 107 -2.81 -6.15 7.97
C ILE A 107 -3.47 -6.49 6.63
N ASP A 108 -2.67 -6.77 5.61
CA ASP A 108 -3.08 -7.21 4.27
C ASP A 108 -4.06 -8.39 4.34
N GLN A 109 -3.71 -9.45 5.07
CA GLN A 109 -4.59 -10.59 5.29
C GLN A 109 -5.91 -10.21 5.98
N SER A 110 -5.86 -9.32 6.97
CA SER A 110 -7.05 -8.83 7.69
C SER A 110 -7.99 -8.04 6.78
N LEU A 111 -7.43 -7.19 5.93
CA LEU A 111 -8.19 -6.37 4.99
C LEU A 111 -8.80 -7.25 3.88
N TRP A 112 -8.09 -8.27 3.39
CA TRP A 112 -8.69 -9.22 2.44
C TRP A 112 -9.83 -10.04 3.05
N LYS A 113 -9.69 -10.51 4.29
CA LYS A 113 -10.79 -11.20 4.99
C LYS A 113 -12.04 -10.32 5.09
N LYS A 114 -11.86 -9.00 5.25
CA LYS A 114 -12.97 -8.02 5.23
C LYS A 114 -13.54 -7.77 3.83
N ASP A 115 -12.68 -7.72 2.81
CA ASP A 115 -13.08 -7.37 1.45
C ASP A 115 -13.68 -8.54 0.66
N ILE A 116 -13.30 -9.79 0.95
CA ILE A 116 -13.80 -11.00 0.27
C ILE A 116 -15.33 -11.08 0.25
N PRO A 117 -16.05 -10.89 1.38
CA PRO A 117 -17.51 -10.84 1.39
C PRO A 117 -18.08 -9.65 0.60
N ARG A 118 -17.41 -8.48 0.64
CA ARG A 118 -17.83 -7.25 -0.08
C ARG A 118 -17.66 -7.39 -1.60
N LEU A 119 -16.69 -8.19 -2.02
CA LEU A 119 -16.44 -8.58 -3.40
C LEU A 119 -17.35 -9.73 -3.87
N GLU A 120 -18.28 -10.19 -3.00
CA GLU A 120 -19.22 -11.27 -3.29
C GLU A 120 -18.53 -12.54 -3.83
N LYS A 121 -17.33 -12.84 -3.32
CA LYS A 121 -16.56 -14.01 -3.75
C LYS A 121 -17.31 -15.30 -3.42
N LYS A 122 -17.16 -16.30 -4.28
CA LYS A 122 -17.83 -17.60 -4.18
C LYS A 122 -16.83 -18.74 -4.03
N HIS A 123 -17.21 -19.77 -3.28
CA HIS A 123 -16.55 -21.07 -3.22
C HIS A 123 -17.63 -22.15 -3.41
N ASP A 124 -17.47 -23.03 -4.39
CA ASP A 124 -18.47 -24.02 -4.82
C ASP A 124 -19.86 -23.42 -5.09
N GLY A 125 -19.89 -22.28 -5.78
CA GLY A 125 -21.12 -21.58 -6.13
C GLY A 125 -21.80 -20.82 -4.99
N LYS A 126 -21.33 -20.95 -3.74
CA LYS A 126 -21.88 -20.25 -2.56
C LYS A 126 -21.04 -19.04 -2.19
N LEU A 127 -21.71 -17.95 -1.77
CA LEU A 127 -21.05 -16.74 -1.26
C LEU A 127 -20.21 -17.06 -0.02
N ILE A 128 -19.03 -16.47 0.05
CA ILE A 128 -18.12 -16.59 1.19
C ILE A 128 -18.54 -15.56 2.25
N THR A 129 -18.93 -16.05 3.43
CA THR A 129 -19.32 -15.21 4.56
C THR A 129 -18.11 -14.77 5.37
N ALA A 130 -18.24 -13.66 6.12
CA ALA A 130 -17.23 -13.18 7.04
C ALA A 130 -16.79 -14.27 8.05
N ALA A 131 -17.75 -15.01 8.63
CA ALA A 131 -17.45 -16.09 9.58
C ALA A 131 -16.66 -17.26 8.95
N ARG A 132 -16.86 -17.53 7.66
CA ARG A 132 -16.12 -18.58 6.94
C ARG A 132 -14.68 -18.14 6.68
N ILE A 133 -14.50 -16.97 6.07
CA ILE A 133 -13.17 -16.50 5.68
C ILE A 133 -12.29 -16.12 6.89
N GLN A 134 -12.89 -15.81 8.03
CA GLN A 134 -12.13 -15.48 9.24
C GLN A 134 -11.18 -16.61 9.67
N ARG A 135 -11.60 -17.86 9.45
CA ARG A 135 -10.82 -19.07 9.77
C ARG A 135 -9.84 -19.47 8.67
N ALA A 136 -9.93 -18.87 7.50
CA ALA A 136 -9.08 -19.21 6.38
C ALA A 136 -7.63 -18.77 6.64
N ASP A 137 -6.70 -19.61 6.19
CA ASP A 137 -5.29 -19.27 6.20
C ASP A 137 -4.95 -18.23 5.13
N ARG A 138 -3.69 -17.80 5.08
CA ARG A 138 -3.26 -16.77 4.14
C ARG A 138 -3.38 -17.25 2.68
N THR A 139 -3.02 -18.49 2.40
CA THR A 139 -3.02 -19.05 1.04
C THR A 139 -4.44 -19.15 0.52
N GLU A 140 -5.37 -19.63 1.34
CA GLU A 140 -6.80 -19.69 1.02
C GLU A 140 -7.38 -18.29 0.75
N VAL A 141 -7.05 -17.31 1.60
CA VAL A 141 -7.45 -15.91 1.40
C VAL A 141 -6.93 -15.39 0.07
N GLU A 142 -5.63 -15.51 -0.20
CA GLU A 142 -5.01 -15.00 -1.44
C GLU A 142 -5.60 -15.69 -2.69
N ASN A 143 -5.91 -16.98 -2.64
CA ASN A 143 -6.53 -17.70 -3.74
C ASN A 143 -7.91 -17.13 -4.15
N HIS A 144 -8.67 -16.59 -3.19
CA HIS A 144 -9.97 -15.98 -3.47
C HIS A 144 -9.89 -14.60 -4.14
N VAL A 145 -8.77 -13.89 -3.95
CA VAL A 145 -8.59 -12.49 -4.40
C VAL A 145 -7.36 -12.31 -5.28
N LEU A 146 -6.85 -13.39 -5.90
CA LEU A 146 -5.62 -13.34 -6.67
C LEU A 146 -5.67 -12.27 -7.78
N LYS A 147 -6.82 -12.11 -8.46
CA LYS A 147 -6.99 -11.10 -9.51
C LYS A 147 -6.91 -9.68 -8.95
N GLU A 148 -7.53 -9.43 -7.79
CA GLU A 148 -7.48 -8.14 -7.09
C GLU A 148 -6.07 -7.84 -6.56
N ILE A 149 -5.36 -8.85 -6.07
CA ILE A 149 -3.95 -8.73 -5.68
C ILE A 149 -3.10 -8.33 -6.88
N LEU A 150 -3.21 -9.04 -8.02
CA LEU A 150 -2.46 -8.73 -9.24
C LEU A 150 -2.77 -7.31 -9.75
N PHE A 151 -4.03 -6.89 -9.65
CA PHE A 151 -4.44 -5.53 -9.98
C PHE A 151 -3.74 -4.50 -9.09
N LEU A 152 -3.81 -4.65 -7.76
CA LEU A 152 -3.17 -3.73 -6.81
C LEU A 152 -1.64 -3.71 -6.95
N GLU A 153 -1.01 -4.86 -7.15
CA GLU A 153 0.43 -5.01 -7.39
C GLU A 153 0.85 -4.22 -8.64
N SER A 154 0.12 -4.40 -9.75
CA SER A 154 0.42 -3.72 -11.02
C SER A 154 0.11 -2.22 -10.96
N LEU A 155 -0.98 -1.83 -10.30
CA LEU A 155 -1.36 -0.44 -10.05
C LEU A 155 -0.29 0.27 -9.24
N ALA A 156 0.16 -0.36 -8.15
CA ALA A 156 1.16 0.17 -7.27
C ALA A 156 2.51 0.36 -7.95
N PHE A 157 2.99 -0.67 -8.66
CA PHE A 157 4.27 -0.60 -9.37
C PHE A 157 4.22 0.43 -10.50
N THR A 158 3.13 0.48 -11.27
CA THR A 158 2.93 1.49 -12.32
C THR A 158 2.93 2.91 -11.74
N GLY A 159 2.19 3.15 -10.66
CA GLY A 159 2.19 4.45 -10.00
C GLY A 159 3.56 4.85 -9.47
N LEU A 160 4.29 3.90 -8.86
CA LEU A 160 5.65 4.13 -8.37
C LEU A 160 6.61 4.53 -9.50
N GLN A 161 6.51 3.93 -10.69
CA GLN A 161 7.36 4.34 -11.82
C GLN A 161 7.02 5.73 -12.36
N ASN A 162 5.74 6.11 -12.35
CA ASN A 162 5.26 7.38 -12.92
C ASN A 162 5.20 8.56 -11.94
N ASP A 163 5.57 8.33 -10.67
CA ASP A 163 5.35 9.31 -9.59
C ASP A 163 3.88 9.67 -9.39
N THR A 164 3.00 8.70 -9.66
CA THR A 164 1.57 8.86 -9.58
C THR A 164 1.06 8.29 -8.26
N ILE A 165 0.34 9.14 -7.54
CA ILE A 165 -0.34 8.82 -6.27
C ILE A 165 -1.85 8.73 -6.49
N GLU A 166 -2.38 9.66 -7.28
CA GLU A 166 -3.79 9.71 -7.64
C GLU A 166 -4.00 9.08 -9.02
N PHE A 167 -4.84 8.06 -9.05
CA PHE A 167 -5.20 7.31 -10.23
C PHE A 167 -6.60 7.69 -10.68
N GLU A 168 -6.69 8.28 -11.86
CA GLU A 168 -7.96 8.49 -12.55
C GLU A 168 -8.57 7.15 -13.00
N SER A 169 -9.88 7.13 -13.20
CA SER A 169 -10.60 5.94 -13.68
C SER A 169 -10.07 5.40 -15.01
N ALA A 170 -9.52 6.26 -15.88
CA ALA A 170 -8.84 5.85 -17.10
C ALA A 170 -7.57 5.01 -16.80
N HIS A 171 -6.75 5.42 -15.83
CA HIS A 171 -5.58 4.67 -15.39
C HIS A 171 -5.98 3.28 -14.86
N LEU A 172 -7.02 3.23 -14.03
CA LEU A 172 -7.53 1.96 -13.48
C LEU A 172 -7.99 1.01 -14.58
N GLY A 173 -8.70 1.53 -15.58
CA GLY A 173 -9.16 0.77 -16.75
C GLY A 173 -8.01 0.19 -17.56
N GLN A 174 -7.01 1.01 -17.91
CA GLN A 174 -5.83 0.58 -18.67
C GLN A 174 -5.04 -0.51 -17.93
N ILE A 175 -4.78 -0.32 -16.64
CA ILE A 175 -4.02 -1.27 -15.81
C ILE A 175 -4.79 -2.58 -15.65
N SER A 176 -6.11 -2.52 -15.42
CA SER A 176 -6.96 -3.72 -15.35
C SER A 176 -6.93 -4.51 -16.65
N ASN A 177 -7.11 -3.83 -17.78
CA ASN A 177 -7.12 -4.45 -19.09
C ASN A 177 -5.80 -5.10 -19.47
N ARG A 178 -4.66 -4.59 -18.97
CA ARG A 178 -3.34 -5.13 -19.30
C ARG A 178 -2.88 -6.23 -18.35
N PHE A 179 -3.07 -6.04 -17.04
CA PHE A 179 -2.42 -6.86 -16.02
C PHE A 179 -3.36 -7.71 -15.18
N ALA A 180 -4.67 -7.41 -15.19
CA ALA A 180 -5.65 -8.06 -14.32
C ALA A 180 -6.96 -8.35 -15.06
N HIS A 181 -6.87 -9.09 -16.17
CA HIS A 181 -8.03 -9.43 -17.00
C HIS A 181 -9.21 -9.99 -16.18
N GLY A 182 -10.39 -9.42 -16.41
CA GLY A 182 -11.62 -9.79 -15.73
C GLY A 182 -11.87 -9.07 -14.41
N ILE A 183 -11.02 -8.12 -14.01
CA ILE A 183 -11.37 -7.11 -13.00
C ILE A 183 -12.16 -5.99 -13.67
N SER A 184 -13.29 -5.62 -13.08
CA SER A 184 -14.03 -4.41 -13.43
C SER A 184 -13.71 -3.34 -12.39
N PRO A 185 -12.84 -2.36 -12.68
CA PRO A 185 -12.42 -1.38 -11.67
C PRO A 185 -13.60 -0.66 -11.01
N THR A 186 -14.64 -0.34 -11.78
CA THR A 186 -15.87 0.31 -11.29
C THR A 186 -16.55 -0.47 -10.18
N MET A 187 -16.55 -1.81 -10.27
CA MET A 187 -17.21 -2.68 -9.28
C MET A 187 -16.25 -3.12 -8.18
N THR A 188 -14.99 -3.38 -8.54
CA THR A 188 -13.99 -3.94 -7.62
C THR A 188 -13.41 -2.88 -6.70
N VAL A 189 -12.96 -1.74 -7.23
CA VAL A 189 -12.19 -0.75 -6.46
C VAL A 189 -12.95 -0.19 -5.25
N PRO A 190 -14.25 0.14 -5.33
CA PRO A 190 -15.02 0.58 -4.15
C PRO A 190 -15.07 -0.45 -3.01
N CYS A 191 -14.91 -1.74 -3.34
CA CYS A 191 -14.91 -2.84 -2.38
C CYS A 191 -13.53 -3.09 -1.76
N LEU A 192 -12.45 -2.52 -2.32
CA LEU A 192 -11.09 -2.69 -1.80
C LEU A 192 -10.82 -1.71 -0.67
N SER A 193 -10.29 -2.22 0.44
CA SER A 193 -9.90 -1.41 1.60
C SER A 193 -8.61 -0.65 1.40
N PHE A 194 -7.79 -1.06 0.44
CA PHE A 194 -6.47 -0.50 0.17
C PHE A 194 -6.51 0.82 -0.61
N LEU A 195 -7.66 1.14 -1.22
CA LEU A 195 -7.85 2.33 -2.04
C LEU A 195 -8.95 3.23 -1.45
N ARG A 196 -8.79 4.54 -1.60
CA ARG A 196 -9.74 5.58 -1.22
C ARG A 196 -10.00 6.50 -2.40
N THR A 197 -11.19 7.12 -2.42
CA THR A 197 -11.54 8.16 -3.39
C THR A 197 -11.48 9.53 -2.72
N SER A 198 -10.95 10.52 -3.44
CA SER A 198 -10.90 11.91 -2.96
C SER A 198 -12.29 12.57 -2.94
N ASP A 199 -13.22 12.08 -3.78
CA ASP A 199 -14.61 12.53 -3.80
C ASP A 199 -15.55 11.32 -3.83
N SER A 200 -16.28 11.08 -2.73
CA SER A 200 -17.27 10.01 -2.66
C SER A 200 -18.54 10.33 -3.44
N SER A 201 -18.84 11.62 -3.64
CA SER A 201 -20.05 12.14 -4.27
C SER A 201 -19.96 12.30 -5.79
N ALA A 202 -18.75 12.39 -6.34
CA ALA A 202 -18.53 12.43 -7.79
C ALA A 202 -19.03 11.16 -8.52
N GLU A 203 -19.29 11.27 -9.82
CA GLU A 203 -19.46 10.11 -10.69
C GLU A 203 -18.12 9.38 -10.87
N PHE A 204 -18.16 8.05 -11.08
CA PHE A 204 -16.94 7.23 -11.18
C PHE A 204 -15.95 7.74 -12.24
N SER A 205 -16.43 8.24 -13.38
CA SER A 205 -15.60 8.82 -14.44
C SER A 205 -14.73 10.00 -13.97
N ASN A 206 -15.18 10.71 -12.94
CA ASN A 206 -14.52 11.90 -12.39
C ASN A 206 -13.81 11.64 -11.05
N LYS A 207 -13.80 10.38 -10.57
CA LYS A 207 -13.12 10.01 -9.32
C LYS A 207 -11.63 9.80 -9.55
N THR A 208 -10.83 10.31 -8.61
CA THR A 208 -9.45 9.89 -8.42
C THR A 208 -9.37 8.96 -7.23
N TYR A 209 -8.54 7.93 -7.37
CA TYR A 209 -8.30 6.93 -6.34
C TYR A 209 -6.84 6.99 -5.89
N HIS A 210 -6.58 6.75 -4.62
CA HIS A 210 -5.23 6.65 -4.08
C HIS A 210 -5.15 5.51 -3.07
N PHE A 211 -3.95 4.97 -2.87
CA PHE A 211 -3.72 4.01 -1.77
C PHE A 211 -3.92 4.67 -0.42
N LEU A 212 -4.38 3.90 0.59
CA LEU A 212 -4.56 4.37 1.98
C LEU A 212 -3.40 5.22 2.50
N HIS A 213 -2.18 4.83 2.11
CA HIS A 213 -0.95 5.55 2.38
C HIS A 213 0.10 5.18 1.33
N LEU A 214 1.09 6.04 1.10
CA LEU A 214 2.18 5.79 0.15
C LEU A 214 2.88 4.45 0.43
N THR A 215 3.07 4.10 1.71
CA THR A 215 3.67 2.82 2.10
C THR A 215 2.89 1.59 1.65
N TYR A 216 1.56 1.68 1.47
CA TYR A 216 0.79 0.57 0.89
C TYR A 216 1.05 0.45 -0.60
N GLN A 217 1.18 1.58 -1.30
CA GLN A 217 1.61 1.58 -2.69
C GLN A 217 3.02 0.94 -2.80
N GLU A 218 3.97 1.32 -1.95
CA GLU A 218 5.31 0.74 -1.94
C GLU A 218 5.30 -0.75 -1.59
N TYR A 219 4.45 -1.19 -0.64
CA TYR A 219 4.28 -2.60 -0.29
C TYR A 219 3.74 -3.43 -1.45
N PHE A 220 2.66 -2.99 -2.12
CA PHE A 220 2.12 -3.70 -3.28
C PHE A 220 3.06 -3.66 -4.49
N ALA A 221 3.82 -2.57 -4.67
CA ALA A 221 4.88 -2.51 -5.68
C ALA A 221 6.02 -3.51 -5.38
N ALA A 222 6.37 -3.68 -4.11
CA ALA A 222 7.37 -4.67 -3.69
C ALA A 222 6.88 -6.10 -3.94
N ARG A 223 5.60 -6.38 -3.65
CA ARG A 223 4.97 -7.66 -3.99
C ARG A 223 5.00 -7.93 -5.49
N TYR A 224 4.70 -6.93 -6.32
CA TYR A 224 4.82 -7.05 -7.78
C TYR A 224 6.25 -7.42 -8.18
N PHE A 225 7.24 -6.68 -7.70
CA PHE A 225 8.65 -6.94 -7.99
C PHE A 225 9.04 -8.37 -7.60
N VAL A 226 8.72 -8.80 -6.37
CA VAL A 226 9.02 -10.15 -5.87
C VAL A 226 8.35 -11.22 -6.73
N ARG A 227 7.10 -11.01 -7.15
CA ARG A 227 6.39 -11.95 -8.04
C ARG A 227 7.11 -12.12 -9.38
N GLN A 228 7.54 -11.02 -10.01
CA GLN A 228 8.26 -11.12 -11.29
C GLN A 228 9.66 -11.69 -11.11
N TRP A 229 10.37 -11.26 -10.06
CA TRP A 229 11.69 -11.78 -9.68
C TRP A 229 11.67 -13.30 -9.50
N GLU A 230 10.72 -13.84 -8.73
CA GLU A 230 10.61 -15.28 -8.52
C GLU A 230 10.20 -16.04 -9.77
N ALA A 231 9.43 -15.40 -10.66
CA ALA A 231 9.00 -15.99 -11.92
C ALA A 231 10.06 -15.87 -13.05
N ASN A 232 11.20 -15.22 -12.78
CA ASN A 232 12.18 -14.80 -13.80
C ASN A 232 11.50 -14.09 -14.98
N LYS A 233 10.60 -13.17 -14.67
CA LYS A 233 9.87 -12.35 -15.65
C LYS A 233 10.35 -10.91 -15.60
N PRO A 234 10.28 -10.18 -16.72
CA PRO A 234 10.53 -8.76 -16.70
C PRO A 234 9.43 -8.02 -15.91
N LEU A 235 9.79 -6.84 -15.44
CA LEU A 235 8.86 -5.88 -14.86
C LEU A 235 8.20 -5.10 -16.01
N GLU A 236 6.88 -5.06 -16.00
CA GLU A 236 6.07 -4.31 -16.97
C GLU A 236 5.29 -3.19 -16.26
N TYR A 237 5.28 -2.00 -16.85
CA TYR A 237 4.46 -0.88 -16.35
C TYR A 237 4.04 0.06 -17.48
N LEU A 238 2.91 0.75 -17.30
CA LEU A 238 2.39 1.70 -18.28
C LEU A 238 2.94 3.11 -18.02
N ALA A 239 3.14 3.91 -19.07
CA ALA A 239 3.37 5.34 -18.91
C ALA A 239 2.01 6.04 -18.69
N LEU A 240 1.86 6.74 -17.57
CA LEU A 240 0.61 7.44 -17.22
C LEU A 240 0.60 8.89 -17.73
N ASN A 241 1.78 9.51 -17.89
CA ASN A 241 1.93 10.91 -18.27
C ASN A 241 2.33 11.05 -19.75
N GLY A 242 1.37 10.95 -20.66
CA GLY A 242 1.51 11.47 -22.04
C GLY A 242 1.73 10.42 -23.14
N GLN A 243 0.97 10.64 -24.22
CA GLN A 243 0.79 9.82 -25.44
C GLN A 243 0.17 8.43 -25.20
N LYS A 244 -0.76 8.08 -26.11
CA LYS A 244 -1.46 6.78 -26.21
C LYS A 244 -0.51 5.63 -26.56
N ASN A 245 0.67 5.56 -25.96
CA ASN A 245 1.48 4.35 -26.00
C ASN A 245 0.82 3.36 -25.05
N GLU A 246 -0.09 2.56 -25.62
CA GLU A 246 -0.70 1.41 -24.96
C GLU A 246 0.33 0.32 -24.62
N ASN A 247 1.53 0.41 -25.21
CA ASN A 247 2.61 -0.54 -24.99
C ASN A 247 3.29 -0.27 -23.63
N PRO A 248 3.41 -1.29 -22.76
CA PRO A 248 4.11 -1.14 -21.50
C PRO A 248 5.61 -0.97 -21.73
N THR A 249 6.24 -0.25 -20.81
CA THR A 249 7.68 -0.31 -20.63
C THR A 249 8.03 -1.64 -19.98
N ILE A 250 9.05 -2.30 -20.51
CA ILE A 250 9.53 -3.60 -20.06
C ILE A 250 10.99 -3.44 -19.62
N ILE A 251 11.33 -3.93 -18.43
CA ILE A 251 12.70 -3.92 -17.91
C ILE A 251 12.96 -5.20 -17.11
N GLU A 252 14.11 -5.83 -17.32
CA GLU A 252 14.48 -7.01 -16.53
C GLU A 252 14.61 -6.65 -15.05
N ALA A 253 14.13 -7.53 -14.17
CA ALA A 253 14.10 -7.25 -12.74
C ALA A 253 15.51 -6.98 -12.16
N ILE A 254 16.52 -7.68 -12.68
CA ILE A 254 17.93 -7.47 -12.32
C ILE A 254 18.47 -6.11 -12.78
N GLN A 255 18.10 -5.66 -13.99
CA GLN A 255 18.50 -4.36 -14.51
C GLN A 255 17.82 -3.23 -13.73
N PHE A 256 16.55 -3.42 -13.37
CA PHE A 256 15.81 -2.48 -12.54
C PHE A 256 16.45 -2.35 -11.14
N LEU A 257 16.84 -3.48 -10.52
CA LEU A 257 17.57 -3.49 -9.26
C LEU A 257 18.89 -2.73 -9.38
N GLY A 258 19.73 -3.07 -10.36
CA GLY A 258 21.03 -2.42 -10.57
C GLY A 258 20.92 -0.90 -10.75
N LYS A 259 19.92 -0.44 -11.52
CA LYS A 259 19.67 0.99 -11.75
C LYS A 259 19.19 1.74 -10.50
N ASN A 260 18.48 1.08 -9.59
CA ASN A 260 17.71 1.75 -8.54
C ASN A 260 18.10 1.37 -7.10
N LYS A 261 19.07 0.47 -6.89
CA LYS A 261 19.47 0.00 -5.56
C LYS A 261 19.95 1.09 -4.59
N TYR A 262 20.48 2.20 -5.12
CA TYR A 262 20.95 3.35 -4.32
C TYR A 262 20.06 4.59 -4.43
N THR A 263 18.92 4.47 -5.12
CA THR A 263 18.01 5.59 -5.32
C THR A 263 17.05 5.67 -4.12
N ALA A 264 17.15 6.75 -3.34
CA ALA A 264 16.38 6.94 -2.10
C ALA A 264 14.87 6.73 -2.25
N ARG A 265 14.31 7.06 -3.42
CA ARG A 265 12.90 6.83 -3.77
C ARG A 265 12.44 5.38 -3.56
N TYR A 266 13.33 4.41 -3.71
CA TYR A 266 13.01 2.99 -3.64
C TYR A 266 13.42 2.35 -2.30
N ASP A 267 13.86 3.13 -1.31
CA ASP A 267 14.29 2.59 0.00
C ASP A 267 13.20 1.75 0.69
N ILE A 268 11.98 2.28 0.79
CA ILE A 268 10.85 1.53 1.39
C ILE A 268 10.47 0.32 0.54
N LEU A 269 10.50 0.44 -0.79
CA LEU A 269 10.29 -0.68 -1.70
C LEU A 269 11.28 -1.81 -1.40
N TRP A 270 12.57 -1.50 -1.30
CA TRP A 270 13.63 -2.49 -1.08
C TRP A 270 13.53 -3.17 0.29
N ARG A 271 13.14 -2.44 1.34
CA ARG A 271 12.86 -3.03 2.66
C ARG A 271 11.75 -4.07 2.58
N PHE A 272 10.67 -3.77 1.86
CA PHE A 272 9.59 -4.74 1.66
C PHE A 272 10.01 -5.91 0.78
N VAL A 273 10.76 -5.68 -0.31
CA VAL A 273 11.27 -6.76 -1.18
C VAL A 273 12.13 -7.73 -0.36
N ALA A 274 13.08 -7.22 0.43
CA ALA A 274 13.93 -8.04 1.27
C ALA A 274 13.11 -8.88 2.27
N GLY A 275 12.18 -8.26 3.01
CA GLY A 275 11.35 -8.99 3.98
C GLY A 275 10.39 -9.99 3.32
N LEU A 276 9.86 -9.69 2.13
CA LEU A 276 8.96 -10.61 1.41
C LEU A 276 9.71 -11.84 0.88
N LEU A 277 10.96 -11.68 0.47
CA LEU A 277 11.83 -12.78 0.06
C LEU A 277 12.34 -13.59 1.25
N ASP A 278 12.69 -12.93 2.35
CA ASP A 278 13.13 -13.57 3.59
C ASP A 278 12.03 -14.47 4.18
N ALA A 279 10.79 -13.99 4.22
CA ALA A 279 9.63 -14.78 4.62
C ALA A 279 9.39 -16.05 3.77
N LYS A 280 10.06 -16.16 2.60
CA LYS A 280 10.02 -17.33 1.71
C LYS A 280 11.33 -18.13 1.72
N GLY A 281 12.34 -17.73 2.51
CA GLY A 281 13.67 -18.33 2.51
C GLY A 281 14.46 -18.09 1.22
N LYS A 282 14.20 -16.96 0.52
CA LYS A 282 14.77 -16.66 -0.81
C LYS A 282 15.56 -15.36 -0.86
N ALA A 283 15.86 -14.75 0.29
CA ALA A 283 16.58 -13.48 0.36
C ALA A 283 18.03 -13.57 -0.17
N GLU A 284 18.69 -14.72 -0.01
CA GLU A 284 20.09 -14.92 -0.37
C GLU A 284 20.39 -14.56 -1.84
N LYS A 285 19.59 -15.08 -2.79
CA LYS A 285 19.75 -14.79 -4.22
C LYS A 285 19.60 -13.30 -4.54
N PHE A 286 18.77 -12.59 -3.79
CA PHE A 286 18.55 -11.16 -3.97
C PHE A 286 19.74 -10.36 -3.45
N PHE A 287 20.31 -10.73 -2.30
CA PHE A 287 21.51 -10.08 -1.78
C PHE A 287 22.74 -10.34 -2.66
N GLN A 288 22.93 -11.56 -3.17
CA GLN A 288 23.97 -11.87 -4.17
C GLN A 288 23.83 -10.96 -5.41
N ALA A 289 22.61 -10.82 -5.94
CA ALA A 289 22.36 -9.92 -7.07
C ALA A 289 22.65 -8.44 -6.76
N ILE A 290 22.45 -7.99 -5.53
CA ILE A 290 22.84 -6.63 -5.12
C ILE A 290 24.36 -6.47 -5.19
N GLU A 291 25.09 -7.45 -4.65
CA GLU A 291 26.56 -7.48 -4.60
C GLU A 291 27.18 -7.54 -6.00
N ASP A 292 26.70 -8.42 -6.87
CA ASP A 292 27.20 -8.61 -8.24
C ASP A 292 27.01 -7.36 -9.13
N GLN A 293 25.98 -6.56 -8.88
CA GLN A 293 25.73 -5.31 -9.59
C GLN A 293 26.58 -4.15 -9.05
N THR A 294 27.56 -4.41 -8.18
CA THR A 294 28.44 -3.39 -7.56
C THR A 294 29.84 -3.34 -8.19
N ALA A 295 30.05 -4.08 -9.28
CA ALA A 295 31.27 -4.06 -10.10
C ALA A 295 31.10 -3.18 -11.34
#